data_AF-A0A944AF70-F1
#
_entry.id   AF-A0A944AF70-F1
#
_cell.length_a   1.000
_cell.length_b   1.000
_cell.length_c   1.000
_cell.angle_alpha   90.00
_cell.angle_beta   90.00
_cell.angle_gamma   90.00
#
_symmetry.space_group_name_H-M   'P 1'
#
loop_
_entity.id
_entity.type
_entity.pdbx_description
1 polymer ?
#
loop_
_entity_poly.entity_id
_entity_poly.type
_entity_poly.pdbx_seq_one_letter_code
_entity_poly.pdbx_strand_id
1 'polypeptide(L)' 'MNFIETGRYMPSTVVALKIARYFGRHADEIFQLEEND' A
#
# COMPACT_ATOMS: atom_id res chain seq x y z
N MET A 1 6.70 2.15 -18.70
CA MET A 1 5.40 2.54 -18.10
C MET A 1 5.54 2.29 -16.62
N ASN A 2 5.61 3.34 -15.79
CA ASN A 2 5.88 3.16 -14.36
C ASN A 2 4.57 2.78 -13.67
N PHE A 3 4.56 1.65 -12.96
CA PHE A 3 3.38 1.06 -12.31
C PHE A 3 2.77 1.96 -11.21
N ILE A 4 3.51 2.94 -10.73
CA ILE A 4 3.05 3.96 -9.78
C ILE A 4 2.02 4.92 -10.43
N GLU A 5 2.07 5.07 -11.76
CA GLU A 5 1.22 6.02 -12.50
C GLU A 5 -0.19 5.48 -12.78
N THR A 6 -0.46 4.20 -12.50
CA THR A 6 -1.73 3.53 -12.87
C THR A 6 -2.68 3.28 -11.71
N GLY A 7 -2.36 3.73 -10.48
CA GLY A 7 -3.20 3.57 -9.29
C GLY A 7 -3.31 2.13 -8.74
N ARG A 8 -3.09 1.11 -9.58
CA ARG A 8 -3.18 -0.32 -9.22
C ARG A 8 -1.86 -0.92 -8.72
N TYR A 9 -1.30 -0.36 -7.66
CA TYR A 9 -0.24 -1.03 -6.92
C TYR A 9 -0.83 -1.68 -5.67
N MET A 10 -1.00 -3.00 -5.70
CA MET A 10 -1.26 -3.79 -4.51
C MET A 10 0.10 -4.23 -3.94
N PRO A 11 0.67 -3.49 -2.97
CA PRO A 11 1.93 -3.89 -2.35
C PRO A 11 1.79 -5.29 -1.77
N SER A 12 2.82 -6.13 -1.92
CA SER A 12 2.92 -7.33 -1.11
C SER A 12 2.85 -6.95 0.38
N THR A 13 2.18 -7.76 1.20
CA THR A 13 1.96 -7.48 2.64
C THR A 13 3.25 -7.09 3.37
N VAL A 14 4.39 -7.71 3.01
CA VAL A 14 5.70 -7.39 3.60
C VAL A 14 6.14 -5.94 3.30
N VAL A 15 5.89 -5.44 2.09
CA VAL A 15 6.24 -4.07 1.69
C VAL A 15 5.32 -3.08 2.39
N ALA A 16 4.01 -3.36 2.43
CA ALA A 16 3.05 -2.53 3.16
C ALA A 16 3.41 -2.42 4.65
N LEU A 17 3.79 -3.53 5.29
CA LEU A 17 4.22 -3.55 6.69
C LEU A 17 5.53 -2.78 6.93
N LYS A 18 6.48 -2.82 5.99
CA LYS A 18 7.72 -2.03 6.09
C LYS A 18 7.43 -0.53 6.02
N ILE A 19 6.54 -0.12 5.13
CA ILE A 19 6.10 1.27 4.99
C ILE A 19 5.34 1.71 6.25
N ALA A 20 4.41 0.89 6.73
CA ALA A 20 3.67 1.14 7.97
C ALA A 20 4.60 1.35 9.18
N ARG A 21 5.62 0.49 9.32
CA ARG A 21 6.66 0.63 10.35
C ARG A 21 7.50 1.90 10.20
N TYR A 22 7.84 2.29 8.97
CA TYR A 22 8.60 3.51 8.72
C TYR A 22 7.83 4.77 9.17
N PHE A 23 6.53 4.80 8.91
CA PHE A 23 5.66 5.91 9.34
C PHE A 23 5.17 5.80 10.79
N GLY A 24 5.42 4.66 11.47
CA GLY A 24 4.93 4.41 12.82
C GLY A 24 3.40 4.36 12.91
N ARG A 25 2.73 3.96 11.82
CA ARG A 25 1.27 3.92 11.67
C ARG A 25 0.83 2.52 11.29
N HIS A 26 -0.46 2.22 11.47
CA HIS A 26 -1.02 0.96 11.00
C HIS A 26 -1.10 0.93 9.47
N ALA A 27 -0.97 -0.25 8.86
CA ALA A 27 -1.04 -0.38 7.41
C ALA A 27 -2.40 0.09 6.85
N ASP A 28 -3.49 -0.13 7.58
CA ASP A 28 -4.84 0.33 7.24
C ASP A 28 -4.98 1.87 7.21
N GLU A 29 -4.18 2.59 8.01
CA GLU A 29 -4.15 4.06 7.98
C GLU A 29 -3.44 4.61 6.73
N ILE A 30 -2.64 3.78 6.04
CA ILE A 30 -1.80 4.19 4.91
C ILE A 30 -2.31 3.59 3.59
N PHE A 31 -2.86 2.38 3.64
CA PHE A 31 -3.34 1.63 2.50
C PHE A 31 -4.82 1.33 2.69
N GLN A 32 -5.64 1.82 1.76
CA GLN A 32 -7.05 1.48 1.70
C GLN A 32 -7.23 0.38 0.64
N LEU A 33 -7.88 -0.71 1.01
CA LEU A 33 -8.31 -1.70 0.03
C LEU A 33 -9.45 -1.07 -0.77
N GLU A 34 -9.27 -0.92 -2.09
CA GLU A 34 -10.37 -0.53 -2.97
C GLU A 34 -11.35 -1.71 -3.02
N GLU A 35 -12.63 -1.47 -2.69
CA GLU A 35 -13.66 -2.51 -2.56
C GLU A 35 -14.06 -3.15 -3.92
N ASN A 36 -13.32 -2.87 -5.00
CA ASN A 36 -13.69 -3.19 -6.39
C ASN A 36 -12.58 -3.89 -7.21
N ASP A 37 -11.62 -4.58 -6.58
CA ASP A 37 -10.70 -5.53 -7.26
C ASP A 37 -10.67 -6.88 -6.53
#